data_AF-A0A2A6F619-F1
#
_entry.id   AF-A0A2A6F619-F1
#
_cell.length_a   1.000
_cell.length_b   1.000
_cell.length_c   1.000
_cell.angle_alpha   90.00
_cell.angle_beta   90.00
_cell.angle_gamma   90.00
#
_symmetry.space_group_name_H-M   'P 1'
#
loop_
_entity.id
_entity.type
_entity.pdbx_description
1 polymer ?
#
loop_
_entity_poly.entity_id
_entity_poly.type
_entity_poly.pdbx_seq_one_letter_code
_entity_poly.pdbx_strand_id
1 'polypeptide(L)'
;ADMFQGKDALLSGPAGGVVGMVETAKLAGFDKVIGFDMGGTSTDVAHYDGDYERAFDTEVAGVRIRAPMMRIHTVAAGGGSVLHYEAGRFRAGPDSAGANPGPAAYRRGGPLAVTDANVMLGKLQPDFFPAIFGPGQDEPLDVEVVRGKFAAFATEIGDGRAPEAVAEGFVTIAIENMANAIKKISVQRGYDVTEYLLNCFGGAGGQHACLVADALGMEAVLIHPFSGLLSAYGIGLSSVFASRQQALLKPLAEESRTEIGNLIASLRKAVIAELSAQGIAEDAVAAKPVLHIRYDGTDTTLPVNFEGDSIFQARRDFEIAHKAQFGFVYDDKPMIVETVGLEGTDTGGAGRDESESETEDLTLDPSQTREIFTEGAWRNAGVFRRETLKPGHKIVGPALVIEPNQTIVVEPGWQAEITARNHVLLRRVEKKRRQAALGTGLSGKMGADPVMLEVFNNLFMSIAEQMGVTLQNTAYSVNIKERLDFSCAVFDRTGALVANAPHMPVHLGSMDRSVETIIRLNSGDIHPGDVFALNAPYNGGTHLPDITVVTPVFASADLISPLEGEMAAKRPEGVLSGGTTRTPRTAAATPSGGFAATSPSRGE
;
A
#
# COMPACT_ATOMS: atom_id res chain seq x y z
N ALA A 1 -8.94 -31.61 12.51
CA ALA A 1 -8.01 -31.93 11.41
C ALA A 1 -8.76 -32.44 10.18
N ASP A 2 -9.74 -33.34 10.34
CA ASP A 2 -10.43 -34.01 9.23
C ASP A 2 -11.23 -33.09 8.28
N MET A 3 -11.58 -31.86 8.72
CA MET A 3 -12.27 -30.85 7.91
C MET A 3 -11.31 -29.94 7.12
N PHE A 4 -10.01 -29.96 7.43
CA PHE A 4 -9.02 -29.08 6.82
C PHE A 4 -8.56 -29.65 5.48
N GLN A 5 -8.71 -28.87 4.40
CA GLN A 5 -8.29 -29.27 3.06
C GLN A 5 -7.04 -28.51 2.64
N GLY A 6 -6.24 -29.06 1.72
CA GLY A 6 -5.00 -28.41 1.27
C GLY A 6 -5.20 -27.00 0.70
N LYS A 7 -6.38 -26.71 0.13
CA LYS A 7 -6.77 -25.36 -0.31
C LYS A 7 -6.84 -24.33 0.83
N ASP A 8 -7.12 -24.78 2.05
CA ASP A 8 -7.26 -23.93 3.24
C ASP A 8 -5.89 -23.58 3.85
N ALA A 9 -4.81 -24.26 3.42
CA ALA A 9 -3.45 -24.01 3.86
C ALA A 9 -2.73 -22.92 3.06
N LEU A 10 -3.27 -22.54 1.90
CA LEU A 10 -2.66 -21.55 1.01
C LEU A 10 -2.59 -20.20 1.70
N LEU A 11 -1.39 -19.62 1.79
CA LEU A 11 -1.12 -18.35 2.47
C LEU A 11 -1.56 -18.32 3.95
N SER A 12 -1.64 -19.48 4.61
CA SER A 12 -2.03 -19.59 6.03
C SER A 12 -1.09 -18.85 6.98
N GLY A 13 0.22 -18.83 6.69
CA GLY A 13 1.20 -18.05 7.45
C GLY A 13 0.90 -16.55 7.39
N PRO A 14 0.91 -15.92 6.20
CA PRO A 14 0.54 -14.53 6.04
C PRO A 14 -0.86 -14.20 6.59
N ALA A 15 -1.85 -15.09 6.45
CA ALA A 15 -3.18 -14.90 7.04
C ALA A 15 -3.13 -14.80 8.58
N GLY A 16 -2.31 -15.64 9.22
CA GLY A 16 -1.96 -15.51 10.64
C GLY A 16 -1.36 -14.15 10.97
N GLY A 17 -0.46 -13.64 10.12
CA GLY A 17 0.11 -12.30 10.24
C GLY A 17 -0.95 -11.20 10.21
N VAL A 18 -1.94 -11.32 9.32
CA VAL A 18 -3.07 -10.38 9.23
C VAL A 18 -3.94 -10.40 10.50
N VAL A 19 -4.18 -11.57 11.09
CA VAL A 19 -4.88 -11.62 12.39
C VAL A 19 -4.02 -10.97 13.48
N GLY A 20 -2.73 -11.32 13.56
CA GLY A 20 -1.81 -10.79 14.54
C GLY A 20 -1.68 -9.27 14.47
N MET A 21 -1.58 -8.70 13.28
CA MET A 21 -1.47 -7.25 13.09
C MET A 21 -2.75 -6.51 13.52
N VAL A 22 -3.93 -7.11 13.28
CA VAL A 22 -5.21 -6.46 13.61
C VAL A 22 -5.46 -6.51 15.10
N GLU A 23 -5.32 -7.69 15.71
CA GLU A 23 -5.61 -7.85 17.13
C GLU A 23 -4.61 -7.08 18.00
N THR A 24 -3.31 -7.04 17.63
CA THR A 24 -2.33 -6.22 18.37
C THR A 24 -2.55 -4.71 18.19
N ALA A 25 -2.99 -4.27 17.00
CA ALA A 25 -3.31 -2.86 16.77
C ALA A 25 -4.56 -2.41 17.54
N LYS A 26 -5.60 -3.25 17.63
CA LYS A 26 -6.79 -2.99 18.45
C LYS A 26 -6.41 -2.83 19.93
N LEU A 27 -5.53 -3.68 20.46
CA LEU A 27 -5.01 -3.55 21.82
C LEU A 27 -4.25 -2.21 22.04
N ALA A 28 -3.63 -1.69 20.99
CA ALA A 28 -2.97 -0.38 20.98
C ALA A 28 -3.93 0.81 20.71
N GLY A 29 -5.22 0.55 20.50
CA GLY A 29 -6.25 1.58 20.26
C GLY A 29 -6.36 2.05 18.81
N PHE A 30 -5.95 1.24 17.83
CA PHE A 30 -6.02 1.55 16.40
C PHE A 30 -6.95 0.59 15.65
N ASP A 31 -7.94 1.14 14.96
CA ASP A 31 -8.93 0.38 14.18
C ASP A 31 -8.66 0.38 12.66
N LYS A 32 -7.78 1.29 12.20
CA LYS A 32 -7.34 1.43 10.81
C LYS A 32 -5.86 1.07 10.69
N VAL A 33 -5.57 -0.02 10.00
CA VAL A 33 -4.23 -0.64 10.01
C VAL A 33 -3.79 -1.05 8.61
N ILE A 34 -2.55 -0.72 8.28
CA ILE A 34 -1.81 -1.32 7.17
C ILE A 34 -0.78 -2.28 7.75
N GLY A 35 -0.90 -3.56 7.40
CA GLY A 35 0.09 -4.58 7.71
C GLY A 35 1.28 -4.51 6.78
N PHE A 36 2.47 -4.66 7.34
CA PHE A 36 3.73 -4.71 6.61
C PHE A 36 4.62 -5.81 7.20
N ASP A 37 4.58 -7.01 6.59
CA ASP A 37 5.42 -8.15 6.95
C ASP A 37 6.63 -8.21 6.02
N MET A 38 7.80 -7.79 6.49
CA MET A 38 9.00 -7.85 5.67
C MET A 38 9.94 -8.97 6.14
N GLY A 39 10.11 -9.96 5.25
CA GLY A 39 11.05 -11.06 5.41
C GLY A 39 12.34 -10.89 4.60
N GLY A 40 13.05 -12.01 4.43
CA GLY A 40 14.26 -12.06 3.61
C GLY A 40 14.01 -12.10 2.10
N THR A 41 12.82 -12.47 1.63
CA THR A 41 12.55 -12.66 0.19
C THR A 41 11.50 -11.69 -0.34
N SER A 42 10.47 -11.44 0.45
CA SER A 42 9.29 -10.68 0.05
C SER A 42 8.77 -9.86 1.21
N THR A 43 7.83 -8.97 0.87
CA THR A 43 7.02 -8.23 1.83
C THR A 43 5.56 -8.56 1.58
N ASP A 44 4.83 -8.97 2.62
CA ASP A 44 3.38 -9.14 2.55
C ASP A 44 2.67 -7.92 3.13
N VAL A 45 1.70 -7.40 2.39
CA VAL A 45 0.93 -6.22 2.76
C VAL A 45 -0.54 -6.57 2.87
N ALA A 46 -1.20 -6.08 3.92
CA ALA A 46 -2.63 -6.23 4.12
C ALA A 46 -3.26 -4.92 4.62
N HIS A 47 -4.56 -4.76 4.37
CA HIS A 47 -5.35 -3.61 4.82
C HIS A 47 -6.44 -4.08 5.79
N TYR A 48 -6.70 -3.29 6.83
CA TYR A 48 -7.81 -3.47 7.75
C TYR A 48 -8.42 -2.12 8.10
N ASP A 49 -9.74 -2.03 7.97
CA ASP A 49 -10.59 -0.92 8.41
C ASP A 49 -11.93 -1.52 8.87
N GLY A 50 -11.97 -1.95 10.13
CA GLY A 50 -13.13 -2.60 10.76
C GLY A 50 -13.39 -4.06 10.36
N ASP A 51 -13.13 -4.46 9.11
CA ASP A 51 -13.36 -5.81 8.60
C ASP A 51 -12.13 -6.41 7.91
N TYR A 52 -11.96 -7.74 8.04
CA TYR A 52 -10.91 -8.48 7.35
C TYR A 52 -11.21 -8.58 5.85
N GLU A 53 -10.34 -8.03 5.02
CA GLU A 53 -10.52 -8.11 3.57
C GLU A 53 -10.28 -9.51 3.02
N ARG A 54 -11.16 -9.95 2.10
CA ARG A 54 -11.07 -11.27 1.48
C ARG A 54 -11.05 -11.19 -0.04
N ALA A 55 -10.39 -12.16 -0.66
CA ALA A 55 -10.43 -12.41 -2.09
C ALA A 55 -11.07 -13.80 -2.33
N PHE A 56 -11.99 -13.87 -3.30
CA PHE A 56 -12.69 -15.11 -3.67
C PHE A 56 -12.12 -15.76 -4.93
N ASP A 57 -11.34 -14.99 -5.69
CA ASP A 57 -10.65 -15.42 -6.90
C ASP A 57 -9.24 -14.83 -6.84
N THR A 58 -8.23 -15.69 -6.84
CA THR A 58 -6.82 -15.29 -6.76
C THR A 58 -5.98 -16.15 -7.68
N GLU A 59 -4.94 -15.58 -8.24
CA GLU A 59 -3.91 -16.34 -8.95
C GLU A 59 -2.72 -16.58 -8.01
N VAL A 60 -2.41 -17.85 -7.74
CA VAL A 60 -1.26 -18.24 -6.93
C VAL A 60 -0.33 -19.07 -7.82
N ALA A 61 0.90 -18.59 -8.04
CA ALA A 61 1.89 -19.22 -8.91
C ALA A 61 1.34 -19.57 -10.31
N GLY A 62 0.55 -18.67 -10.91
CA GLY A 62 -0.05 -18.87 -12.24
C GLY A 62 -1.32 -19.74 -12.26
N VAL A 63 -1.78 -20.24 -11.10
CA VAL A 63 -2.99 -21.06 -10.99
C VAL A 63 -4.11 -20.24 -10.38
N ARG A 64 -5.25 -20.18 -11.08
CA ARG A 64 -6.45 -19.50 -10.61
C ARG A 64 -7.20 -20.37 -9.59
N ILE A 65 -7.41 -19.84 -8.40
CA ILE A 65 -8.01 -20.53 -7.25
C ILE A 65 -9.27 -19.77 -6.83
N ARG A 66 -10.39 -20.51 -6.72
CA ARG A 66 -11.67 -20.00 -6.25
C ARG A 66 -11.98 -20.50 -4.84
N ALA A 67 -11.28 -19.93 -3.87
CA ALA A 67 -11.51 -20.17 -2.45
C ALA A 67 -11.44 -18.83 -1.71
N PRO A 68 -12.34 -18.56 -0.74
CA PRO A 68 -12.24 -17.36 0.09
C PRO A 68 -10.92 -17.38 0.87
N MET A 69 -10.10 -16.35 0.69
CA MET A 69 -8.82 -16.20 1.39
C MET A 69 -8.65 -14.77 1.86
N MET A 70 -7.84 -14.57 2.90
CA MET A 70 -7.43 -13.23 3.32
C MET A 70 -6.73 -12.53 2.17
N ARG A 71 -7.11 -11.29 1.90
CA ARG A 71 -6.53 -10.53 0.80
C ARG A 71 -5.17 -10.00 1.23
N ILE A 72 -4.12 -10.65 0.73
CA ILE A 72 -2.74 -10.30 1.02
C ILE A 72 -2.05 -10.02 -0.29
N HIS A 73 -1.30 -8.93 -0.33
CA HIS A 73 -0.52 -8.54 -1.49
C HIS A 73 0.96 -8.75 -1.21
N THR A 74 1.56 -9.73 -1.88
CA THR A 74 2.99 -9.99 -1.79
C THR A 74 3.77 -9.12 -2.77
N VAL A 75 4.82 -8.48 -2.29
CA VAL A 75 5.75 -7.64 -3.04
C VAL A 75 7.09 -8.34 -3.11
N ALA A 76 7.71 -8.38 -4.29
CA ALA A 76 9.06 -8.92 -4.50
C ALA A 76 10.15 -7.96 -3.99
N ALA A 77 9.99 -7.48 -2.76
CA ALA A 77 10.91 -6.60 -2.05
C ALA A 77 11.09 -7.18 -0.63
N GLY A 78 12.30 -7.58 -0.28
CA GLY A 78 12.66 -8.13 1.03
C GLY A 78 14.14 -7.87 1.33
N GLY A 79 14.64 -8.33 2.48
CA GLY A 79 16.04 -8.10 2.85
C GLY A 79 17.05 -8.68 1.85
N GLY A 80 16.68 -9.77 1.18
CA GLY A 80 17.48 -10.45 0.17
C GLY A 80 17.29 -9.93 -1.25
N SER A 81 16.45 -8.91 -1.48
CA SER A 81 16.30 -8.34 -2.84
C SER A 81 17.65 -7.84 -3.36
N VAL A 82 18.03 -8.33 -4.54
CA VAL A 82 19.36 -8.11 -5.13
C VAL A 82 19.48 -6.69 -5.66
N LEU A 83 20.65 -6.08 -5.48
CA LEU A 83 20.94 -4.71 -5.91
C LEU A 83 21.61 -4.73 -7.29
N HIS A 84 21.01 -4.04 -8.25
CA HIS A 84 21.46 -3.98 -9.64
C HIS A 84 21.77 -2.55 -10.06
N TYR A 85 22.77 -2.40 -10.91
CA TYR A 85 23.07 -1.17 -11.62
C TYR A 85 23.36 -1.50 -13.08
N GLU A 86 22.43 -1.15 -13.96
CA GLU A 86 22.53 -1.44 -15.39
C GLU A 86 22.06 -0.23 -16.19
N ALA A 87 22.79 0.13 -17.24
CA ALA A 87 22.46 1.24 -18.13
C ALA A 87 22.15 2.57 -17.41
N GLY A 88 22.86 2.86 -16.31
CA GLY A 88 22.70 4.07 -15.51
C GLY A 88 21.48 4.08 -14.58
N ARG A 89 20.82 2.94 -14.36
CA ARG A 89 19.64 2.82 -13.48
C ARG A 89 19.93 1.92 -12.28
N PHE A 90 19.43 2.32 -11.12
CA PHE A 90 19.49 1.55 -9.89
C PHE A 90 18.22 0.73 -9.73
N ARG A 91 18.33 -0.55 -9.38
CA ARG A 91 17.17 -1.41 -9.09
C ARG A 91 17.42 -2.30 -7.87
N ALA A 92 16.37 -2.55 -7.09
CA ALA A 92 16.38 -3.51 -6.00
C ALA A 92 15.31 -4.59 -6.26
N GLY A 93 15.75 -5.83 -6.46
CA GLY A 93 14.90 -6.94 -6.92
C GLY A 93 14.62 -6.91 -8.44
N PRO A 94 13.67 -7.74 -8.93
CA PRO A 94 12.74 -8.57 -8.17
C PRO A 94 13.33 -9.90 -7.69
N ASP A 95 14.51 -10.27 -8.19
CA ASP A 95 15.25 -11.44 -7.73
C ASP A 95 15.73 -11.27 -6.29
N SER A 96 15.81 -12.40 -5.60
CA SER A 96 16.23 -12.46 -4.21
C SER A 96 17.40 -13.43 -4.05
N ALA A 97 18.38 -13.01 -3.25
CA ALA A 97 19.47 -13.86 -2.80
C ALA A 97 18.99 -14.99 -1.85
N GLY A 98 17.75 -14.89 -1.34
CA GLY A 98 17.17 -15.83 -0.39
C GLY A 98 17.99 -15.96 0.89
N ALA A 99 18.02 -17.16 1.47
CA ALA A 99 18.90 -17.49 2.59
C ALA A 99 20.17 -18.25 2.16
N ASN A 100 20.20 -18.76 0.92
CA ASN A 100 21.33 -19.48 0.35
C ASN A 100 21.40 -19.21 -1.18
N PRO A 101 22.45 -18.55 -1.70
CA PRO A 101 23.64 -18.10 -0.97
C PRO A 101 23.33 -16.98 0.04
N GLY A 102 22.22 -16.26 -0.10
CA GLY A 102 21.88 -15.12 0.75
C GLY A 102 22.67 -13.86 0.42
N PRO A 103 22.42 -12.75 1.15
CA PRO A 103 23.21 -11.51 1.04
C PRO A 103 24.71 -11.73 1.13
N ALA A 104 25.51 -10.82 0.58
CA ALA A 104 26.96 -10.92 0.57
C ALA A 104 27.56 -11.05 1.98
N ALA A 105 26.97 -10.35 2.95
CA ALA A 105 27.33 -10.39 4.37
C ALA A 105 27.21 -11.78 5.01
N TYR A 106 26.48 -12.72 4.40
CA TYR A 106 26.26 -14.07 4.96
C TYR A 106 27.44 -15.03 4.72
N ARG A 107 28.54 -14.57 4.09
CA ARG A 107 29.78 -15.34 3.88
C ARG A 107 29.62 -16.58 3.01
N ARG A 108 28.70 -16.55 2.05
CA ARG A 108 28.39 -17.67 1.11
C ARG A 108 28.56 -17.32 -0.37
N GLY A 109 29.22 -16.19 -0.66
CA GLY A 109 29.48 -15.74 -2.03
C GLY A 109 28.26 -15.15 -2.75
N GLY A 110 27.20 -14.77 -2.01
CA GLY A 110 26.01 -14.16 -2.60
C GLY A 110 26.18 -12.70 -3.05
N PRO A 111 25.21 -12.15 -3.80
CA PRO A 111 25.27 -10.79 -4.36
C PRO A 111 25.03 -9.72 -3.29
N LEU A 112 25.19 -8.43 -3.64
CA LEU A 112 24.70 -7.35 -2.80
C LEU A 112 23.17 -7.37 -2.75
N ALA A 113 22.61 -7.27 -1.56
CA ALA A 113 21.17 -7.22 -1.30
C ALA A 113 20.79 -6.07 -0.36
N VAL A 114 19.49 -5.81 -0.16
CA VAL A 114 18.99 -4.76 0.75
C VAL A 114 19.55 -4.90 2.18
N THR A 115 19.70 -6.12 2.69
CA THR A 115 20.36 -6.39 3.98
C THR A 115 21.81 -5.89 3.99
N ASP A 116 22.56 -6.07 2.89
CA ASP A 116 23.93 -5.58 2.80
C ASP A 116 23.97 -4.04 2.80
N ALA A 117 22.98 -3.39 2.19
CA ALA A 117 22.85 -1.93 2.28
C ALA A 117 22.64 -1.49 3.74
N ASN A 118 21.77 -2.15 4.51
CA ASN A 118 21.61 -1.84 5.94
C ASN A 118 22.88 -2.11 6.77
N VAL A 119 23.66 -3.14 6.42
CA VAL A 119 24.98 -3.39 7.03
C VAL A 119 25.97 -2.27 6.69
N MET A 120 26.02 -1.85 5.43
CA MET A 120 26.88 -0.74 4.98
C MET A 120 26.56 0.57 5.70
N LEU A 121 25.26 0.85 5.89
CA LEU A 121 24.76 2.07 6.54
C LEU A 121 24.83 2.01 8.08
N GLY A 122 25.33 0.93 8.67
CA GLY A 122 25.37 0.75 10.13
C GLY A 122 24.00 0.57 10.79
N LYS A 123 22.92 0.46 10.01
CA LYS A 123 21.57 0.17 10.52
C LYS A 123 21.47 -1.26 11.06
N LEU A 124 22.24 -2.20 10.48
CA LEU A 124 22.53 -3.51 11.04
C LEU A 124 23.97 -3.58 11.56
N GLN A 125 24.12 -3.88 12.84
CA GLN A 125 25.40 -3.96 13.53
C GLN A 125 25.77 -5.43 13.77
N PRO A 126 26.91 -5.94 13.25
CA PRO A 126 27.27 -7.36 13.34
C PRO A 126 27.34 -7.89 14.77
N ASP A 127 27.83 -7.09 15.72
CA ASP A 127 27.96 -7.47 17.14
C ASP A 127 26.62 -7.74 17.84
N PHE A 128 25.53 -7.29 17.23
CA PHE A 128 24.17 -7.47 17.73
C PHE A 128 23.36 -8.48 16.92
N PHE A 129 23.97 -9.05 15.88
CA PHE A 129 23.36 -10.08 15.06
C PHE A 129 23.88 -11.46 15.49
N PRO A 130 23.05 -12.52 15.46
CA PRO A 130 23.52 -13.87 15.74
C PRO A 130 24.70 -14.27 14.84
N ALA A 131 25.77 -14.78 15.44
CA ALA A 131 26.92 -15.31 14.73
C ALA A 131 26.59 -16.71 14.20
N ILE A 132 25.83 -16.77 13.10
CA ILE A 132 25.33 -18.00 12.47
C ILE A 132 25.77 -18.15 11.01
N PHE A 133 26.75 -17.35 10.59
CA PHE A 133 27.22 -17.27 9.21
C PHE A 133 28.55 -17.99 9.02
N GLY A 134 29.02 -18.01 7.77
CA GLY A 134 30.25 -18.72 7.40
C GLY A 134 30.07 -20.23 7.28
N PRO A 135 31.13 -20.96 6.91
CA PRO A 135 31.10 -22.41 6.76
C PRO A 135 30.82 -23.15 8.08
N GLY A 136 31.25 -22.57 9.20
CA GLY A 136 31.07 -23.13 10.56
C GLY A 136 29.74 -22.76 11.24
N GLN A 137 28.97 -21.83 10.68
CA GLN A 137 27.76 -21.26 11.29
C GLN A 137 28.01 -20.62 12.67
N ASP A 138 29.16 -19.98 12.83
CA ASP A 138 29.65 -19.37 14.07
C ASP A 138 30.28 -17.98 13.85
N GLU A 139 30.20 -17.44 12.63
CA GLU A 139 30.76 -16.13 12.27
C GLU A 139 29.69 -15.03 12.22
N PRO A 140 30.06 -13.76 12.53
CA PRO A 140 29.18 -12.61 12.37
C PRO A 140 29.03 -12.20 10.90
N LEU A 141 28.13 -11.25 10.62
CA LEU A 141 27.98 -10.62 9.31
C LEU A 141 29.33 -10.05 8.80
N ASP A 142 29.62 -10.23 7.52
CA ASP A 142 30.87 -9.78 6.90
C ASP A 142 30.77 -8.35 6.38
N VAL A 143 31.14 -7.39 7.22
CA VAL A 143 31.14 -5.96 6.88
C VAL A 143 32.19 -5.64 5.82
N GLU A 144 33.34 -6.30 5.84
CA GLU A 144 34.45 -5.99 4.94
C GLU A 144 34.12 -6.41 3.50
N VAL A 145 33.48 -7.57 3.32
CA VAL A 145 32.94 -7.98 2.01
C VAL A 145 31.92 -6.98 1.50
N VAL A 146 31.01 -6.50 2.35
CA VAL A 146 30.01 -5.49 1.98
C VAL A 146 30.66 -4.17 1.57
N ARG A 147 31.58 -3.63 2.38
CA ARG A 147 32.32 -2.39 2.09
C ARG A 147 33.09 -2.50 0.77
N GLY A 148 33.80 -3.61 0.56
CA GLY A 148 34.56 -3.86 -0.67
C GLY A 148 33.66 -3.90 -1.91
N LYS A 149 32.50 -4.56 -1.82
CA LYS A 149 31.54 -4.61 -2.92
C LYS A 149 30.90 -3.25 -3.22
N PHE A 150 30.46 -2.50 -2.21
CA PHE A 150 29.91 -1.14 -2.44
C PHE A 150 30.97 -0.16 -2.97
N ALA A 151 32.24 -0.29 -2.57
CA ALA A 151 33.33 0.51 -3.13
C ALA A 151 33.55 0.21 -4.62
N ALA A 152 33.53 -1.06 -5.01
CA ALA A 152 33.57 -1.46 -6.42
C ALA A 152 32.35 -0.91 -7.19
N PHE A 153 31.16 -0.99 -6.59
CA PHE A 153 29.91 -0.52 -7.18
C PHE A 153 29.91 1.01 -7.38
N ALA A 154 30.36 1.78 -6.40
CA ALA A 154 30.53 3.23 -6.52
C ALA A 154 31.54 3.60 -7.63
N THR A 155 32.60 2.81 -7.79
CA THR A 155 33.57 2.99 -8.88
C THR A 155 32.95 2.72 -10.25
N GLU A 156 32.12 1.68 -10.37
CA GLU A 156 31.38 1.33 -11.59
C GLU A 156 30.38 2.42 -11.99
N ILE A 157 29.65 2.98 -11.02
CA ILE A 157 28.70 4.08 -11.24
C ILE A 157 29.44 5.32 -11.76
N GLY A 158 30.62 5.63 -11.20
CA GLY A 158 31.56 6.60 -11.75
C GLY A 158 31.11 8.07 -11.70
N ASP A 159 30.11 8.39 -10.88
CA ASP A 159 29.54 9.74 -10.78
C ASP A 159 30.00 10.53 -9.55
N GLY A 160 30.87 9.93 -8.73
CA GLY A 160 31.48 10.56 -7.55
C GLY A 160 30.73 10.36 -6.24
N ARG A 161 29.62 9.61 -6.22
CA ARG A 161 28.93 9.25 -4.97
C ARG A 161 29.80 8.34 -4.10
N ALA A 162 29.75 8.56 -2.79
CA ALA A 162 30.38 7.69 -1.81
C ALA A 162 29.67 6.33 -1.74
N PRO A 163 30.35 5.23 -1.39
CA PRO A 163 29.74 3.90 -1.24
C PRO A 163 28.52 3.89 -0.30
N GLU A 164 28.53 4.70 0.76
CA GLU A 164 27.42 4.88 1.69
C GLU A 164 26.21 5.53 1.02
N ALA A 165 26.43 6.55 0.19
CA ALA A 165 25.36 7.21 -0.56
C ALA A 165 24.74 6.29 -1.61
N VAL A 166 25.55 5.39 -2.20
CA VAL A 166 25.08 4.33 -3.09
C VAL A 166 24.17 3.35 -2.33
N ALA A 167 24.59 2.88 -1.15
CA ALA A 167 23.79 2.01 -0.30
C ALA A 167 22.48 2.68 0.15
N GLU A 168 22.52 3.95 0.58
CA GLU A 168 21.33 4.72 0.96
C GLU A 168 20.36 4.90 -0.21
N GLY A 169 20.87 5.11 -1.42
CA GLY A 169 20.06 5.17 -2.64
C GLY A 169 19.30 3.86 -2.90
N PHE A 170 19.93 2.71 -2.69
CA PHE A 170 19.26 1.41 -2.81
C PHE A 170 18.20 1.16 -1.75
N VAL A 171 18.45 1.55 -0.51
CA VAL A 171 17.42 1.51 0.54
C VAL A 171 16.24 2.41 0.14
N THR A 172 16.50 3.62 -0.36
CA THR A 172 15.46 4.54 -0.83
C THR A 172 14.59 3.90 -1.92
N ILE A 173 15.20 3.22 -2.90
CA ILE A 173 14.46 2.52 -3.96
C ILE A 173 13.63 1.36 -3.40
N ALA A 174 14.18 0.57 -2.47
CA ALA A 174 13.44 -0.51 -1.83
C ALA A 174 12.23 0.03 -1.06
N ILE A 175 12.40 1.13 -0.31
CA ILE A 175 11.33 1.83 0.41
C ILE A 175 10.23 2.29 -0.55
N GLU A 176 10.59 2.93 -1.67
CA GLU A 176 9.63 3.39 -2.66
C GLU A 176 8.88 2.24 -3.33
N ASN A 177 9.55 1.12 -3.64
CA ASN A 177 8.89 -0.07 -4.18
C ASN A 177 7.84 -0.63 -3.20
N MET A 178 8.18 -0.71 -1.92
CA MET A 178 7.26 -1.18 -0.87
C MET A 178 6.11 -0.18 -0.64
N ALA A 179 6.40 1.11 -0.57
CA ALA A 179 5.38 2.16 -0.41
C ALA A 179 4.41 2.21 -1.60
N ASN A 180 4.91 2.03 -2.83
CA ASN A 180 4.06 1.98 -4.03
C ASN A 180 3.14 0.75 -4.04
N ALA A 181 3.62 -0.40 -3.55
CA ALA A 181 2.75 -1.56 -3.38
C ALA A 181 1.65 -1.33 -2.33
N ILE A 182 1.98 -0.67 -1.21
CA ILE A 182 0.98 -0.26 -0.21
C ILE A 182 -0.02 0.73 -0.81
N LYS A 183 0.43 1.73 -1.57
CA LYS A 183 -0.46 2.67 -2.28
C LYS A 183 -1.34 1.96 -3.31
N LYS A 184 -0.83 0.93 -3.99
CA LYS A 184 -1.60 0.15 -4.96
C LYS A 184 -2.78 -0.56 -4.29
N ILE A 185 -2.60 -1.13 -3.10
CA ILE A 185 -3.71 -1.80 -2.41
C ILE A 185 -4.73 -0.82 -1.84
N SER A 186 -4.31 0.39 -1.43
CA SER A 186 -5.20 1.36 -0.79
C SER A 186 -5.93 2.27 -1.78
N VAL A 187 -5.22 2.81 -2.76
CA VAL A 187 -5.78 3.77 -3.72
C VAL A 187 -6.74 3.10 -4.70
N GLN A 188 -6.49 1.84 -5.11
CA GLN A 188 -7.46 1.07 -5.93
C GLN A 188 -8.83 0.95 -5.25
N ARG A 189 -8.90 1.20 -3.94
CA ARG A 189 -10.10 1.07 -3.10
C ARG A 189 -10.57 2.40 -2.52
N GLY A 190 -9.85 3.51 -2.77
CA GLY A 190 -10.22 4.84 -2.31
C GLY A 190 -9.83 5.16 -0.86
N TYR A 191 -8.93 4.39 -0.23
CA TYR A 191 -8.52 4.64 1.16
C TYR A 191 -7.40 5.70 1.27
N ASP A 192 -7.56 6.64 2.20
CA ASP A 192 -6.48 7.56 2.60
C ASP A 192 -5.63 6.92 3.70
N VAL A 193 -4.47 6.39 3.30
CA VAL A 193 -3.56 5.67 4.22
C VAL A 193 -2.84 6.57 5.21
N THR A 194 -2.92 7.89 5.08
CA THR A 194 -2.25 8.80 6.03
C THR A 194 -2.88 8.76 7.43
N GLU A 195 -4.15 8.36 7.53
CA GLU A 195 -4.87 8.17 8.79
C GLU A 195 -4.60 6.81 9.47
N TYR A 196 -3.83 5.93 8.83
CA TYR A 196 -3.67 4.55 9.26
C TYR A 196 -2.41 4.37 10.11
N LEU A 197 -2.46 3.38 11.01
CA LEU A 197 -1.28 2.84 11.67
C LEU A 197 -0.55 1.86 10.74
N LEU A 198 0.76 2.00 10.60
CA LEU A 198 1.59 0.96 9.99
C LEU A 198 1.92 -0.10 11.04
N ASN A 199 1.33 -1.29 10.98
CA ASN A 199 1.73 -2.41 11.84
C ASN A 199 2.83 -3.22 11.14
N CYS A 200 4.04 -3.12 11.67
CA CYS A 200 5.26 -3.57 11.04
C CYS A 200 5.80 -4.83 11.73
N PHE A 201 6.02 -5.87 10.94
CA PHE A 201 6.48 -7.17 11.41
C PHE A 201 7.35 -7.90 10.39
N GLY A 202 7.77 -9.12 10.74
CA GLY A 202 8.82 -9.82 10.02
C GLY A 202 10.23 -9.37 10.44
N GLY A 203 11.23 -10.22 10.21
CA GLY A 203 12.59 -10.00 10.72
C GLY A 203 13.32 -8.79 10.13
N ALA A 204 12.87 -8.27 8.99
CA ALA A 204 13.43 -7.08 8.34
C ALA A 204 12.53 -5.85 8.47
N GLY A 205 11.30 -5.99 8.97
CA GLY A 205 10.32 -4.89 9.01
C GLY A 205 10.80 -3.68 9.80
N GLY A 206 11.26 -3.91 11.04
CA GLY A 206 11.75 -2.85 11.93
C GLY A 206 12.90 -2.01 11.36
N GLN A 207 13.64 -2.54 10.38
CA GLN A 207 14.76 -1.84 9.75
C GLN A 207 14.29 -0.74 8.79
N HIS A 208 13.04 -0.81 8.32
CA HIS A 208 12.49 0.01 7.24
C HIS A 208 11.22 0.75 7.63
N ALA A 209 10.62 0.41 8.77
CA ALA A 209 9.36 0.92 9.26
C ALA A 209 9.20 2.45 9.18
N CYS A 210 10.14 3.21 9.76
CA CYS A 210 10.10 4.68 9.77
C CYS A 210 10.13 5.27 8.35
N LEU A 211 10.99 4.73 7.48
CA LEU A 211 11.17 5.23 6.12
C LEU A 211 9.96 4.90 5.23
N VAL A 212 9.37 3.70 5.38
CA VAL A 212 8.13 3.31 4.70
C VAL A 212 6.98 4.21 5.15
N ALA A 213 6.81 4.41 6.47
CA ALA A 213 5.78 5.28 7.01
C ALA A 213 5.93 6.72 6.49
N ASP A 214 7.16 7.26 6.49
CA ASP A 214 7.44 8.57 5.93
C ASP A 214 7.11 8.68 4.42
N ALA A 215 7.35 7.64 3.62
CA ALA A 215 7.03 7.61 2.18
C ALA A 215 5.51 7.52 1.90
N LEU A 216 4.75 7.00 2.87
CA LEU A 216 3.29 6.91 2.86
C LEU A 216 2.60 8.11 3.50
N GLY A 217 3.35 8.96 4.23
CA GLY A 217 2.78 10.06 5.00
C GLY A 217 2.05 9.60 6.27
N MET A 218 2.39 8.42 6.79
CA MET A 218 1.85 7.89 8.05
C MET A 218 2.66 8.43 9.23
N GLU A 219 1.98 8.72 10.35
CA GLU A 219 2.61 9.34 11.53
C GLU A 219 2.87 8.34 12.67
N ALA A 220 2.36 7.11 12.56
CA ALA A 220 2.49 6.08 13.59
C ALA A 220 2.87 4.72 13.00
N VAL A 221 3.77 4.01 13.70
CA VAL A 221 4.10 2.61 13.43
C VAL A 221 4.01 1.82 14.73
N LEU A 222 3.37 0.65 14.69
CA LEU A 222 3.37 -0.31 15.79
C LEU A 222 4.26 -1.50 15.45
N ILE A 223 5.11 -1.89 16.40
CA ILE A 223 5.93 -3.10 16.32
C ILE A 223 5.70 -3.91 17.60
N HIS A 224 5.11 -5.09 17.44
CA HIS A 224 4.86 -6.01 18.54
C HIS A 224 6.18 -6.69 19.01
N PRO A 225 6.37 -7.06 20.29
CA PRO A 225 7.58 -7.76 20.75
C PRO A 225 7.83 -9.11 20.08
N PHE A 226 6.76 -9.71 19.55
CA PHE A 226 6.82 -10.93 18.74
C PHE A 226 6.74 -10.64 17.25
N SER A 227 7.12 -9.46 16.75
CA SER A 227 6.97 -9.10 15.34
C SER A 227 7.62 -10.12 14.39
N GLY A 228 8.80 -10.64 14.72
CA GLY A 228 9.48 -11.68 13.95
C GLY A 228 8.77 -13.05 13.95
N LEU A 229 7.75 -13.22 14.81
CA LEU A 229 6.93 -14.42 14.96
C LEU A 229 5.42 -14.09 14.90
N LEU A 230 5.05 -12.90 14.40
CA LEU A 230 3.69 -12.38 14.56
C LEU A 230 2.65 -13.26 13.87
N SER A 231 3.02 -13.87 12.75
CA SER A 231 2.17 -14.81 12.04
C SER A 231 1.79 -16.03 12.88
N ALA A 232 2.74 -16.59 13.65
CA ALA A 232 2.46 -17.69 14.56
C ALA A 232 1.62 -17.21 15.76
N TYR A 233 1.88 -16.01 16.26
CA TYR A 233 1.09 -15.40 17.33
C TYR A 233 -0.36 -15.18 16.90
N GLY A 234 -0.59 -14.63 15.70
CA GLY A 234 -1.92 -14.38 15.16
C GLY A 234 -2.69 -15.65 14.82
N ILE A 235 -2.03 -16.75 14.42
CA ILE A 235 -2.68 -18.09 14.36
C ILE A 235 -3.20 -18.50 15.75
N GLY A 236 -2.49 -18.15 16.82
CA GLY A 236 -2.95 -18.41 18.19
C GLY A 236 -4.06 -17.48 18.69
N LEU A 237 -4.28 -16.34 18.01
CA LEU A 237 -5.34 -15.37 18.29
C LEU A 237 -6.58 -15.55 17.40
N SER A 238 -6.51 -16.39 16.37
CA SER A 238 -7.59 -16.49 15.40
C SER A 238 -8.82 -17.19 15.98
N SER A 239 -9.97 -16.57 15.76
CA SER A 239 -11.27 -17.17 16.06
C SER A 239 -11.64 -18.20 14.99
N VAL A 240 -12.35 -19.26 15.42
CA VAL A 240 -12.95 -20.20 14.47
C VAL A 240 -14.05 -19.47 13.69
N PHE A 241 -14.00 -19.59 12.36
CA PHE A 241 -14.86 -18.87 11.44
C PHE A 241 -15.56 -19.83 10.48
N ALA A 242 -16.83 -19.54 10.17
CA ALA A 242 -17.60 -20.25 9.15
C ALA A 242 -18.46 -19.25 8.35
N SER A 243 -18.52 -19.44 7.03
CA SER A 243 -19.40 -18.63 6.17
C SER A 243 -20.20 -19.49 5.21
N ARG A 244 -21.44 -19.08 4.94
CA ARG A 244 -22.29 -19.66 3.89
C ARG A 244 -22.93 -18.54 3.08
N GLN A 245 -23.07 -18.76 1.79
CA GLN A 245 -23.69 -17.81 0.88
C GLN A 245 -24.54 -18.53 -0.16
N GLN A 246 -25.59 -17.85 -0.62
CA GLN A 246 -26.49 -18.37 -1.65
C GLN A 246 -27.03 -17.22 -2.50
N ALA A 247 -27.07 -17.44 -3.82
CA ALA A 247 -27.63 -16.47 -4.77
C ALA A 247 -29.14 -16.26 -4.53
N LEU A 248 -29.59 -15.01 -4.65
CA LEU A 248 -30.99 -14.62 -4.55
C LEU A 248 -31.49 -13.93 -5.82
N LEU A 249 -30.68 -13.05 -6.42
CA LEU A 249 -30.98 -12.30 -7.65
C LEU A 249 -32.35 -11.60 -7.61
N LYS A 250 -32.57 -10.75 -6.60
CA LYS A 250 -33.82 -9.99 -6.40
C LYS A 250 -33.56 -8.50 -6.22
N PRO A 251 -34.52 -7.61 -6.53
CA PRO A 251 -34.39 -6.19 -6.23
C PRO A 251 -34.18 -5.92 -4.72
N LEU A 252 -33.30 -4.98 -4.39
CA LEU A 252 -33.17 -4.44 -3.03
C LEU A 252 -34.38 -3.55 -2.72
N ALA A 253 -35.46 -4.18 -2.31
CA ALA A 253 -36.77 -3.57 -2.08
C ALA A 253 -37.53 -4.29 -0.95
N GLU A 254 -38.53 -3.64 -0.35
CA GLU A 254 -39.30 -4.19 0.77
C GLU A 254 -40.01 -5.50 0.39
N GLU A 255 -40.40 -5.66 -0.87
CA GLU A 255 -41.06 -6.87 -1.38
C GLU A 255 -40.14 -8.10 -1.28
N SER A 256 -38.83 -7.91 -1.33
CA SER A 256 -37.83 -8.99 -1.26
C SER A 256 -37.34 -9.27 0.16
N ARG A 257 -37.69 -8.41 1.14
CA ARG A 257 -37.19 -8.50 2.53
C ARG A 257 -37.49 -9.84 3.20
N THR A 258 -38.70 -10.36 3.00
CA THR A 258 -39.10 -11.67 3.55
C THR A 258 -38.28 -12.82 2.97
N GLU A 259 -37.99 -12.80 1.67
CA GLU A 259 -37.15 -13.81 1.02
C GLU A 259 -35.70 -13.74 1.53
N ILE A 260 -35.16 -12.52 1.68
CA ILE A 260 -33.84 -12.27 2.28
C ILE A 260 -33.78 -12.85 3.70
N GLY A 261 -34.75 -12.52 4.56
CA GLY A 261 -34.80 -13.00 5.94
C GLY A 261 -34.89 -14.53 6.05
N ASN A 262 -35.70 -15.17 5.20
CA ASN A 262 -35.79 -16.62 5.15
C ASN A 262 -34.46 -17.27 4.75
N LEU A 263 -33.76 -16.67 3.78
CA LEU A 263 -32.47 -17.17 3.34
C LEU A 263 -31.39 -17.00 4.43
N ILE A 264 -31.35 -15.85 5.09
CA ILE A 264 -30.49 -15.60 6.26
C ILE A 264 -30.72 -16.66 7.35
N ALA A 265 -31.98 -16.97 7.67
CA ALA A 265 -32.33 -17.97 8.68
C ALA A 265 -31.86 -19.39 8.30
N SER A 266 -31.95 -19.75 7.00
CA SER A 266 -31.44 -21.02 6.48
C SER A 266 -29.90 -21.10 6.60
N LEU A 267 -29.21 -20.06 6.14
CA LEU A 267 -27.75 -19.97 6.22
C LEU A 267 -27.26 -20.00 7.68
N ARG A 268 -28.01 -19.39 8.61
CA ARG A 268 -27.71 -19.40 10.05
C ARG A 268 -27.67 -20.78 10.64
N LYS A 269 -28.65 -21.63 10.31
CA LYS A 269 -28.65 -23.03 10.73
C LYS A 269 -27.43 -23.78 10.20
N ALA A 270 -27.04 -23.55 8.95
CA ALA A 270 -25.90 -24.21 8.34
C ALA A 270 -24.56 -23.78 8.97
N VAL A 271 -24.37 -22.48 9.22
CA VAL A 271 -23.16 -21.93 9.85
C VAL A 271 -23.04 -22.40 11.30
N ILE A 272 -24.12 -22.33 12.08
CA ILE A 272 -24.12 -22.81 13.48
C ILE A 272 -23.82 -24.31 13.53
N ALA A 273 -24.42 -25.12 12.65
CA ALA A 273 -24.15 -26.56 12.62
C ALA A 273 -22.67 -26.89 12.35
N GLU A 274 -22.01 -26.13 11.47
CA GLU A 274 -20.59 -26.28 11.19
C GLU A 274 -19.69 -25.87 12.36
N LEU A 275 -20.01 -24.78 13.05
CA LEU A 275 -19.26 -24.33 14.23
C LEU A 275 -19.48 -25.27 15.42
N SER A 276 -20.71 -25.76 15.63
CA SER A 276 -21.03 -26.77 16.64
C SER A 276 -20.28 -28.08 16.42
N ALA A 277 -20.08 -28.50 15.17
CA ALA A 277 -19.28 -29.68 14.84
C ALA A 277 -17.79 -29.52 15.22
N GLN A 278 -17.33 -28.28 15.40
CA GLN A 278 -15.99 -27.93 15.86
C GLN A 278 -15.92 -27.65 17.37
N GLY A 279 -17.02 -27.86 18.09
CA GLY A 279 -17.08 -27.70 19.55
C GLY A 279 -17.44 -26.29 20.04
N ILE A 280 -17.88 -25.39 19.14
CA ILE A 280 -18.32 -24.04 19.51
C ILE A 280 -19.80 -24.07 19.87
N ALA A 281 -20.15 -23.54 21.05
CA ALA A 281 -21.55 -23.46 21.48
C ALA A 281 -22.32 -22.38 20.71
N GLU A 282 -23.61 -22.58 20.46
CA GLU A 282 -24.44 -21.67 19.66
C GLU A 282 -24.51 -20.24 20.23
N ASP A 283 -24.52 -20.11 21.56
CA ASP A 283 -24.50 -18.84 22.28
C ASP A 283 -23.13 -18.13 22.23
N ALA A 284 -22.07 -18.85 21.85
CA ALA A 284 -20.73 -18.32 21.60
C ALA A 284 -20.49 -17.97 20.11
N VAL A 285 -21.53 -17.94 19.27
CA VAL A 285 -21.41 -17.57 17.85
C VAL A 285 -22.00 -16.18 17.60
N ALA A 286 -21.16 -15.22 17.21
CA ALA A 286 -21.63 -13.98 16.59
C ALA A 286 -21.89 -14.23 15.10
N ALA A 287 -23.10 -13.89 14.64
CA ALA A 287 -23.53 -14.16 13.27
C ALA A 287 -23.98 -12.89 12.54
N LYS A 288 -23.21 -12.50 11.52
CA LYS A 288 -23.33 -11.28 10.72
C LYS A 288 -23.91 -11.60 9.33
N PRO A 289 -25.17 -11.22 9.02
CA PRO A 289 -25.73 -11.30 7.68
C PRO A 289 -25.15 -10.20 6.76
N VAL A 290 -24.80 -10.59 5.54
CA VAL A 290 -24.20 -9.71 4.52
C VAL A 290 -24.96 -9.86 3.22
N LEU A 291 -25.34 -8.74 2.59
CA LEU A 291 -25.90 -8.72 1.24
C LEU A 291 -24.83 -8.31 0.25
N HIS A 292 -24.69 -9.04 -0.85
CA HIS A 292 -23.90 -8.62 -2.00
C HIS A 292 -24.80 -7.89 -2.98
N ILE A 293 -24.67 -6.57 -3.01
CA ILE A 293 -25.56 -5.68 -3.76
C ILE A 293 -24.80 -5.12 -4.96
N ARG A 294 -25.47 -5.01 -6.11
CA ARG A 294 -24.95 -4.35 -7.30
C ARG A 294 -26.02 -3.50 -7.95
N TYR A 295 -25.63 -2.55 -8.78
CA TYR A 295 -26.60 -1.92 -9.67
C TYR A 295 -27.02 -2.89 -10.78
N ASP A 296 -28.25 -2.77 -11.23
CA ASP A 296 -28.78 -3.59 -12.32
C ASP A 296 -27.92 -3.44 -13.60
N GLY A 297 -27.76 -4.52 -14.34
CA GLY A 297 -26.85 -4.61 -15.49
C GLY A 297 -25.35 -4.43 -15.21
N THR A 298 -24.93 -4.17 -13.97
CA THR A 298 -23.50 -4.22 -13.59
C THR A 298 -23.16 -5.58 -12.98
N ASP A 299 -21.89 -5.97 -13.01
CA ASP A 299 -21.42 -7.27 -12.47
C ASP A 299 -20.55 -7.12 -11.22
N THR A 300 -20.39 -5.90 -10.70
CA THR A 300 -19.55 -5.65 -9.51
C THR A 300 -20.45 -5.54 -8.29
N THR A 301 -20.36 -6.49 -7.36
CA THR A 301 -21.07 -6.44 -6.08
C THR A 301 -20.24 -5.80 -4.98
N LEU A 302 -20.92 -5.10 -4.08
CA LEU A 302 -20.38 -4.62 -2.82
C LEU A 302 -21.08 -5.32 -1.65
N PRO A 303 -20.32 -5.80 -0.65
CA PRO A 303 -20.89 -6.37 0.56
C PRO A 303 -21.50 -5.26 1.43
N VAL A 304 -22.68 -5.50 1.97
CA VAL A 304 -23.42 -4.57 2.83
C VAL A 304 -23.96 -5.29 4.06
N ASN A 305 -23.72 -4.73 5.24
CA ASN A 305 -24.24 -5.26 6.49
C ASN A 305 -25.79 -5.23 6.50
N PHE A 306 -26.42 -6.32 6.92
CA PHE A 306 -27.88 -6.43 7.01
C PHE A 306 -28.39 -6.86 8.40
N GLU A 307 -27.59 -6.66 9.45
CA GLU A 307 -28.00 -6.92 10.84
C GLU A 307 -29.25 -6.14 11.26
N GLY A 308 -29.40 -4.91 10.73
CA GLY A 308 -30.55 -4.05 11.02
C GLY A 308 -31.84 -4.42 10.28
N ASP A 309 -31.83 -5.46 9.43
CA ASP A 309 -32.98 -5.89 8.61
C ASP A 309 -33.72 -4.70 7.95
N SER A 310 -32.95 -3.79 7.34
CA SER A 310 -33.46 -2.53 6.81
C SER A 310 -32.97 -2.32 5.39
N ILE A 311 -33.90 -2.37 4.43
CA ILE A 311 -33.64 -2.12 3.01
C ILE A 311 -33.14 -0.68 2.79
N PHE A 312 -33.69 0.28 3.53
CA PHE A 312 -33.27 1.68 3.47
C PHE A 312 -31.82 1.85 3.91
N GLN A 313 -31.43 1.24 5.03
CA GLN A 313 -30.05 1.31 5.52
C GLN A 313 -29.08 0.62 4.55
N ALA A 314 -29.44 -0.57 4.06
CA ALA A 314 -28.63 -1.30 3.10
C ALA A 314 -28.38 -0.51 1.80
N ARG A 315 -29.41 0.19 1.29
CA ARG A 315 -29.27 1.08 0.13
C ARG A 315 -28.26 2.20 0.40
N ARG A 316 -28.40 2.88 1.54
CA ARG A 316 -27.52 3.97 1.94
C ARG A 316 -26.07 3.51 2.08
N ASP A 317 -25.86 2.38 2.73
CA ASP A 317 -24.52 1.83 2.95
C ASP A 317 -23.87 1.38 1.62
N PHE A 318 -24.67 0.81 0.71
CA PHE A 318 -24.23 0.52 -0.66
C PHE A 318 -23.79 1.78 -1.41
N GLU A 319 -24.58 2.86 -1.38
CA GLU A 319 -24.26 4.12 -2.05
C GLU A 319 -22.99 4.77 -1.48
N ILE A 320 -22.80 4.74 -0.16
CA ILE A 320 -21.58 5.22 0.50
C ILE A 320 -20.37 4.42 0.03
N ALA A 321 -20.45 3.08 0.07
CA ALA A 321 -19.38 2.20 -0.36
C ALA A 321 -19.06 2.37 -1.86
N HIS A 322 -20.10 2.47 -2.71
CA HIS A 322 -19.95 2.66 -4.15
C HIS A 322 -19.30 4.01 -4.47
N LYS A 323 -19.69 5.08 -3.77
CA LYS A 323 -19.06 6.41 -3.94
C LYS A 323 -17.63 6.42 -3.45
N ALA A 324 -17.31 5.74 -2.35
CA ALA A 324 -15.94 5.65 -1.85
C ALA A 324 -15.03 4.91 -2.84
N GLN A 325 -15.49 3.77 -3.39
CA GLN A 325 -14.67 2.94 -4.28
C GLN A 325 -14.60 3.48 -5.71
N PHE A 326 -15.68 4.05 -6.23
CA PHE A 326 -15.79 4.43 -7.66
C PHE A 326 -15.95 5.94 -7.89
N GLY A 327 -16.18 6.73 -6.86
CA GLY A 327 -16.32 8.20 -6.95
C GLY A 327 -17.72 8.71 -7.30
N PHE A 328 -18.68 7.84 -7.60
CA PHE A 328 -20.04 8.23 -8.01
C PHE A 328 -21.11 7.25 -7.53
N VAL A 329 -22.38 7.61 -7.72
CA VAL A 329 -23.57 6.75 -7.57
C VAL A 329 -24.50 6.95 -8.78
N TYR A 330 -25.40 6.01 -9.05
CA TYR A 330 -26.42 6.19 -10.08
C TYR A 330 -27.74 6.61 -9.44
N ASP A 331 -28.31 7.73 -9.87
CA ASP A 331 -29.55 8.27 -9.30
C ASP A 331 -30.77 7.39 -9.64
N ASP A 332 -30.85 6.86 -10.86
CA ASP A 332 -32.06 6.21 -11.40
C ASP A 332 -31.89 4.70 -11.67
N LYS A 333 -30.84 4.06 -11.13
CA LYS A 333 -30.53 2.67 -11.45
C LYS A 333 -30.98 1.72 -10.33
N PRO A 334 -31.80 0.69 -10.62
CA PRO A 334 -32.21 -0.29 -9.61
C PRO A 334 -31.00 -1.02 -9.00
N MET A 335 -31.14 -1.41 -7.74
CA MET A 335 -30.15 -2.23 -7.03
C MET A 335 -30.66 -3.66 -6.90
N ILE A 336 -29.78 -4.62 -7.11
CA ILE A 336 -30.05 -6.06 -7.07
C ILE A 336 -29.23 -6.67 -5.94
N VAL A 337 -29.90 -7.42 -5.06
CA VAL A 337 -29.28 -8.38 -4.14
C VAL A 337 -28.91 -9.61 -4.95
N GLU A 338 -27.63 -9.74 -5.30
CA GLU A 338 -27.13 -10.86 -6.06
C GLU A 338 -27.03 -12.12 -5.19
N THR A 339 -26.41 -11.96 -4.02
CA THR A 339 -26.14 -13.05 -3.07
C THR A 339 -26.43 -12.61 -1.64
N VAL A 340 -26.99 -13.53 -0.85
CA VAL A 340 -27.13 -13.40 0.61
C VAL A 340 -26.07 -14.27 1.26
N GLY A 341 -25.29 -13.69 2.15
CA GLY A 341 -24.28 -14.35 2.95
C GLY A 341 -24.58 -14.30 4.44
N LEU A 342 -24.04 -15.26 5.17
CA LEU A 342 -23.95 -15.22 6.61
C LEU A 342 -22.55 -15.64 7.05
N GLU A 343 -21.97 -14.84 7.93
CA GLU A 343 -20.69 -15.08 8.56
C GLU A 343 -20.89 -15.38 10.04
N GLY A 344 -20.31 -16.47 10.53
CA GLY A 344 -20.32 -16.88 11.93
C GLY A 344 -18.91 -16.92 12.49
N THR A 345 -18.70 -16.28 13.63
CA THR A 345 -17.41 -16.21 14.30
C THR A 345 -17.56 -16.63 15.76
N ASP A 346 -16.64 -17.47 16.24
CA ASP A 346 -16.53 -17.81 17.65
C ASP A 346 -16.13 -16.58 18.49
N THR A 347 -16.97 -16.22 19.45
CA THR A 347 -16.73 -15.15 20.43
C THR A 347 -16.23 -15.67 21.77
N GLY A 348 -16.25 -17.00 21.99
CA GLY A 348 -15.80 -17.64 23.22
C GLY A 348 -14.27 -17.64 23.38
N GLY A 349 -13.54 -17.57 22.26
CA GLY A 349 -12.09 -17.42 22.22
C GLY A 349 -11.59 -15.97 22.34
N ALA A 350 -12.37 -15.07 22.96
CA ALA A 350 -12.05 -13.64 23.08
C ALA A 350 -10.59 -13.42 23.50
N GLY A 351 -9.93 -12.51 22.77
CA GLY A 351 -8.49 -12.33 22.67
C GLY A 351 -7.71 -12.49 23.96
N ARG A 352 -6.48 -13.01 23.84
CA ARG A 352 -5.53 -13.00 24.96
C ARG A 352 -5.30 -11.54 25.35
N ASP A 353 -5.93 -11.12 26.43
CA ASP A 353 -5.74 -9.78 26.96
C ASP A 353 -4.31 -9.69 27.50
N GLU A 354 -3.47 -8.92 26.81
CA GLU A 354 -2.10 -8.69 27.25
C GLU A 354 -2.13 -7.80 28.49
N SER A 355 -1.57 -8.26 29.60
CA SER A 355 -1.59 -7.51 30.86
C SER A 355 -0.88 -6.16 30.71
N GLU A 356 -1.56 -5.09 31.09
CA GLU A 356 -0.95 -3.77 31.20
C GLU A 356 -0.01 -3.70 32.40
N SER A 357 1.15 -3.10 32.19
CA SER A 357 2.15 -2.83 33.21
C SER A 357 2.15 -1.35 33.58
N GLU A 358 2.59 -1.04 34.80
CA GLU A 358 2.83 0.34 35.22
C GLU A 358 3.88 1.00 34.31
N THR A 359 3.64 2.25 33.93
CA THR A 359 4.53 3.01 33.05
C THR A 359 5.45 3.91 33.87
N GLU A 360 6.72 3.95 33.46
CA GLU A 360 7.73 4.87 34.00
C GLU A 360 8.05 5.91 32.91
N ASP A 361 7.71 7.19 33.14
CA ASP A 361 8.06 8.27 32.21
C ASP A 361 9.52 8.68 32.42
N LEU A 362 10.43 7.87 31.89
CA LEU A 362 11.87 8.05 31.99
C LEU A 362 12.52 8.02 30.61
N THR A 363 13.32 9.04 30.33
CA THR A 363 14.29 9.03 29.23
C THR A 363 15.48 8.19 29.66
N LEU A 364 15.82 7.16 28.90
CA LEU A 364 16.98 6.32 29.17
C LEU A 364 18.21 6.81 28.42
N ASP A 365 19.36 6.69 29.08
CA ASP A 365 20.66 6.78 28.41
C ASP A 365 20.91 5.53 27.56
N PRO A 366 21.51 5.68 26.37
CA PRO A 366 21.83 4.54 25.52
C PRO A 366 22.91 3.67 26.17
N SER A 367 22.81 2.35 25.99
CA SER A 367 23.84 1.41 26.46
C SER A 367 25.20 1.67 25.83
N GLN A 368 25.19 2.16 24.59
CA GLN A 368 26.33 2.55 23.80
C GLN A 368 25.86 3.36 22.59
N THR A 369 26.80 4.01 21.91
CA THR A 369 26.55 4.73 20.66
C THR A 369 27.20 3.99 19.50
N ARG A 370 26.58 4.04 18.33
CA ARG A 370 27.13 3.57 17.05
C ARG A 370 26.87 4.61 15.98
N GLU A 371 27.72 4.64 14.96
CA GLU A 371 27.48 5.47 13.78
C GLU A 371 26.53 4.76 12.82
N ILE A 372 25.53 5.50 12.33
CA ILE A 372 24.65 5.10 11.23
C ILE A 372 24.69 6.16 10.14
N PHE A 373 24.56 5.76 8.89
CA PHE A 373 24.42 6.68 7.76
C PHE A 373 22.94 6.84 7.43
N THR A 374 22.44 8.07 7.55
CA THR A 374 21.03 8.42 7.25
C THR A 374 20.92 9.91 6.94
N GLU A 375 20.05 10.25 5.99
CA GLU A 375 19.90 11.60 5.45
C GLU A 375 21.22 12.14 4.86
N GLY A 376 21.97 11.28 4.16
CA GLY A 376 23.21 11.65 3.46
C GLY A 376 24.42 11.94 4.37
N ALA A 377 24.35 11.62 5.67
CA ALA A 377 25.44 11.85 6.61
C ALA A 377 25.55 10.76 7.67
N TRP A 378 26.77 10.57 8.20
CA TRP A 378 27.01 9.77 9.40
C TRP A 378 26.50 10.50 10.64
N ARG A 379 25.75 9.77 11.49
CA ARG A 379 25.15 10.27 12.72
C ARG A 379 25.34 9.26 13.85
N ASN A 380 25.52 9.78 15.06
CA ASN A 380 25.58 8.98 16.27
C ASN A 380 24.17 8.51 16.66
N ALA A 381 23.94 7.20 16.65
CA ALA A 381 22.71 6.57 17.09
C ALA A 381 22.88 5.90 18.46
N GLY A 382 21.91 6.14 19.36
CA GLY A 382 21.84 5.43 20.63
C GLY A 382 21.42 3.98 20.44
N VAL A 383 22.11 3.04 21.11
CA VAL A 383 21.77 1.61 21.07
C VAL A 383 21.07 1.22 22.36
N PHE A 384 19.87 0.66 22.23
CA PHE A 384 19.01 0.21 23.32
C PHE A 384 18.73 -1.29 23.16
N ARG A 385 19.02 -2.07 24.20
CA ARG A 385 18.66 -3.49 24.24
C ARG A 385 17.21 -3.62 24.69
N ARG A 386 16.41 -4.41 23.98
CA ARG A 386 14.99 -4.52 24.27
C ARG A 386 14.71 -5.02 25.68
N GLU A 387 15.54 -5.92 26.21
CA GLU A 387 15.40 -6.46 27.57
C GLU A 387 15.60 -5.43 28.70
N THR A 388 16.25 -4.29 28.42
CA THR A 388 16.46 -3.24 29.42
C THR A 388 15.37 -2.16 29.41
N LEU A 389 14.47 -2.20 28.43
CA LEU A 389 13.42 -1.20 28.28
C LEU A 389 12.16 -1.63 29.05
N LYS A 390 11.57 -0.67 29.76
CA LYS A 390 10.32 -0.82 30.50
C LYS A 390 9.20 -0.01 29.83
N PRO A 391 7.94 -0.38 30.06
CA PRO A 391 6.78 0.43 29.72
C PRO A 391 6.92 1.90 30.17
N GLY A 392 6.56 2.84 29.29
CA GLY A 392 6.70 4.28 29.47
C GLY A 392 8.01 4.89 28.93
N HIS A 393 9.06 4.09 28.73
CA HIS A 393 10.33 4.60 28.23
C HIS A 393 10.21 5.17 26.81
N LYS A 394 10.84 6.33 26.60
CA LYS A 394 10.88 7.04 25.31
C LYS A 394 12.29 7.12 24.76
N ILE A 395 12.44 6.87 23.47
CA ILE A 395 13.72 6.88 22.74
C ILE A 395 13.58 7.77 21.51
N VAL A 396 14.37 8.84 21.45
CA VAL A 396 14.39 9.76 20.30
C VAL A 396 15.42 9.29 19.28
N GLY A 397 15.04 9.29 18.00
CA GLY A 397 15.94 8.95 16.90
C GLY A 397 17.00 10.03 16.64
N PRO A 398 18.16 9.69 16.03
CA PRO A 398 18.52 8.37 15.52
C PRO A 398 18.85 7.37 16.64
N ALA A 399 18.25 6.18 16.60
CA ALA A 399 18.50 5.12 17.57
C ALA A 399 18.27 3.73 16.98
N LEU A 400 18.89 2.71 17.59
CA LEU A 400 18.69 1.29 17.29
C LEU A 400 18.12 0.61 18.53
N VAL A 401 16.94 0.00 18.39
CA VAL A 401 16.39 -0.91 19.41
C VAL A 401 16.65 -2.33 18.95
N ILE A 402 17.49 -3.03 19.70
CA ILE A 402 17.94 -4.38 19.39
C ILE A 402 17.06 -5.40 20.12
N GLU A 403 16.39 -6.25 19.36
CA GLU A 403 15.60 -7.37 19.85
C GLU A 403 16.29 -8.71 19.52
N PRO A 404 15.90 -9.83 20.16
CA PRO A 404 16.49 -11.13 19.85
C PRO A 404 16.30 -11.60 18.39
N ASN A 405 15.24 -11.15 17.73
CA ASN A 405 14.83 -11.59 16.39
C ASN A 405 14.72 -10.47 15.35
N GLN A 406 14.97 -9.22 15.72
CA GLN A 406 14.94 -8.08 14.79
C GLN A 406 15.76 -6.88 15.30
N THR A 407 15.98 -5.92 14.42
CA THR A 407 16.52 -4.60 14.76
C THR A 407 15.53 -3.54 14.30
N ILE A 408 15.11 -2.67 15.23
CA ILE A 408 14.24 -1.55 14.94
C ILE A 408 15.10 -0.29 14.79
N VAL A 409 15.00 0.36 13.64
CA VAL A 409 15.70 1.62 13.37
C VAL A 409 14.73 2.76 13.63
N VAL A 410 15.02 3.58 14.64
CA VAL A 410 14.30 4.82 14.92
C VAL A 410 15.02 5.93 14.17
N GLU A 411 14.48 6.36 13.03
CA GLU A 411 15.08 7.39 12.18
C GLU A 411 15.03 8.79 12.83
N PRO A 412 15.85 9.75 12.39
CA PRO A 412 15.76 11.14 12.83
C PRO A 412 14.32 11.69 12.73
N GLY A 413 13.88 12.42 13.76
CA GLY A 413 12.53 12.97 13.85
C GLY A 413 11.44 11.96 14.26
N TRP A 414 11.77 10.68 14.44
CA TRP A 414 10.89 9.69 15.05
C TRP A 414 11.22 9.50 16.54
N GLN A 415 10.22 9.12 17.31
CA GLN A 415 10.36 8.72 18.72
C GLN A 415 9.70 7.36 18.92
N ALA A 416 10.40 6.44 19.57
CA ALA A 416 9.83 5.19 20.05
C ALA A 416 9.35 5.34 21.48
N GLU A 417 8.20 4.75 21.80
CA GLU A 417 7.65 4.59 23.14
C GLU A 417 7.38 3.12 23.40
N ILE A 418 7.75 2.62 24.59
CA ILE A 418 7.32 1.30 25.04
C ILE A 418 5.95 1.45 25.71
N THR A 419 4.91 0.86 25.12
CA THR A 419 3.54 0.99 25.64
C THR A 419 3.35 0.22 26.95
N ALA A 420 2.23 0.43 27.64
CA ALA A 420 1.83 -0.34 28.83
C ALA A 420 1.75 -1.86 28.56
N ARG A 421 1.50 -2.26 27.31
CA ARG A 421 1.47 -3.66 26.85
C ARG A 421 2.81 -4.12 26.28
N ASN A 422 3.88 -3.36 26.54
CA ASN A 422 5.24 -3.66 26.12
C ASN A 422 5.43 -3.65 24.59
N HIS A 423 4.55 -3.03 23.81
CA HIS A 423 4.75 -2.83 22.37
C HIS A 423 5.70 -1.66 22.10
N VAL A 424 6.31 -1.62 20.93
CA VAL A 424 7.08 -0.46 20.47
C VAL A 424 6.18 0.37 19.56
N LEU A 425 5.77 1.55 20.03
CA LEU A 425 5.01 2.52 19.25
C LEU A 425 5.95 3.63 18.78
N LEU A 426 6.15 3.73 17.47
CA LEU A 426 6.93 4.81 16.86
C LEU A 426 5.97 5.93 16.46
N ARG A 427 6.30 7.17 16.82
CA ARG A 427 5.57 8.37 16.42
C ARG A 427 6.49 9.37 15.74
N ARG A 428 5.95 10.01 14.70
CA ARG A 428 6.61 11.09 13.99
C ARG A 428 6.50 12.39 14.81
N VAL A 429 7.59 12.83 15.45
CA VAL A 429 7.57 14.00 16.36
C VAL A 429 7.98 15.31 15.69
N GLU A 430 8.74 15.26 14.59
CA GLU A 430 9.24 16.46 13.89
C GLU A 430 8.82 16.51 12.41
N LYS A 431 7.67 17.07 12.02
CA LYS A 431 7.18 17.10 10.62
C LYS A 431 8.29 16.97 9.55
N LYS A 432 8.26 15.89 8.77
CA LYS A 432 9.24 15.66 7.71
C LYS A 432 9.24 16.88 6.81
N ARG A 433 10.38 17.57 6.72
CA ARG A 433 10.56 18.59 5.68
C ARG A 433 10.39 17.85 4.36
N ARG A 434 9.33 18.16 3.60
CA ARG A 434 9.27 17.78 2.18
C ARG A 434 10.54 18.36 1.56
N GLN A 435 11.55 17.53 1.34
CA GLN A 435 12.73 17.96 0.60
C GLN A 435 12.18 18.43 -0.74
N ALA A 436 12.30 19.74 -1.01
CA ALA A 436 12.00 20.29 -2.32
C ALA A 436 12.70 19.37 -3.34
N ALA A 437 11.95 18.87 -4.32
CA ALA A 437 12.40 17.90 -5.29
C ALA A 437 13.86 18.17 -5.68
N LEU A 438 14.78 17.36 -5.15
CA LEU A 438 16.23 17.50 -5.31
C LEU A 438 16.68 17.14 -6.74
N GLY A 439 15.81 17.33 -7.73
CA GLY A 439 16.03 16.99 -9.12
C GLY A 439 16.81 18.03 -9.93
N THR A 440 17.25 19.16 -9.35
CA THR A 440 17.96 20.19 -10.12
C THR A 440 19.22 20.78 -9.46
N GLY A 441 19.62 20.33 -8.26
CA GLY A 441 20.57 21.10 -7.44
C GLY A 441 21.86 20.42 -6.96
N LEU A 442 21.98 19.09 -6.95
CA LEU A 442 23.11 18.41 -6.28
C LEU A 442 23.83 17.41 -7.19
N SER A 443 24.24 17.87 -8.37
CA SER A 443 25.41 17.33 -9.06
C SER A 443 25.89 18.42 -10.01
N GLY A 444 27.17 18.78 -9.95
CA GLY A 444 27.81 19.73 -10.88
C GLY A 444 27.86 19.25 -12.34
N LYS A 445 26.99 18.33 -12.75
CA LYS A 445 26.79 17.88 -14.13
C LYS A 445 25.28 17.91 -14.43
N MET A 446 24.92 18.49 -15.58
CA MET A 446 23.56 18.48 -16.15
C MET A 446 23.05 17.04 -16.33
N GLY A 447 22.48 16.45 -15.29
CA GLY A 447 21.87 15.11 -15.33
C GLY A 447 20.88 14.95 -14.19
N ALA A 448 19.74 14.32 -14.47
CA ALA A 448 18.78 13.93 -13.44
C ALA A 448 19.43 12.89 -12.50
N ASP A 449 19.23 13.03 -11.19
CA ASP A 449 19.67 12.04 -10.21
C ASP A 449 19.04 10.67 -10.56
N PRO A 450 19.86 9.64 -10.87
CA PRO A 450 19.36 8.31 -11.23
C PRO A 450 18.47 7.65 -10.18
N VAL A 451 18.67 7.95 -8.89
CA VAL A 451 17.81 7.45 -7.81
C VAL A 451 16.44 8.11 -7.93
N MET A 452 16.41 9.44 -7.99
CA MET A 452 15.16 10.20 -8.18
C MET A 452 14.44 9.82 -9.47
N LEU A 453 15.17 9.52 -10.55
CA LEU A 453 14.60 9.08 -11.81
C LEU A 453 13.79 7.79 -11.64
N GLU A 454 14.31 6.82 -10.89
CA GLU A 454 13.58 5.58 -10.60
C GLU A 454 12.37 5.84 -9.67
N VAL A 455 12.52 6.71 -8.66
CA VAL A 455 11.41 7.12 -7.80
C VAL A 455 10.27 7.75 -8.62
N PHE A 456 10.58 8.72 -9.47
CA PHE A 456 9.57 9.36 -10.33
C PHE A 456 8.97 8.40 -11.34
N ASN A 457 9.77 7.51 -11.93
CA ASN A 457 9.28 6.48 -12.85
C ASN A 457 8.22 5.62 -12.16
N ASN A 458 8.49 5.11 -10.96
CA ASN A 458 7.54 4.31 -10.20
C ASN A 458 6.26 5.08 -9.84
N LEU A 459 6.39 6.36 -9.45
CA LEU A 459 5.22 7.20 -9.12
C LEU A 459 4.32 7.46 -10.34
N PHE A 460 4.87 7.84 -11.49
CA PHE A 460 4.06 8.10 -12.68
C PHE A 460 3.43 6.83 -13.25
N MET A 461 4.15 5.69 -13.21
CA MET A 461 3.60 4.39 -13.58
C MET A 461 2.42 4.00 -12.67
N SER A 462 2.55 4.24 -11.37
CA SER A 462 1.47 3.98 -10.41
C SER A 462 0.20 4.77 -10.73
N ILE A 463 0.32 6.04 -11.12
CA ILE A 463 -0.83 6.87 -11.54
C ILE A 463 -1.54 6.26 -12.75
N ALA A 464 -0.77 5.87 -13.79
CA ALA A 464 -1.33 5.29 -15.00
C ALA A 464 -2.05 3.96 -14.72
N GLU A 465 -1.48 3.10 -13.86
CA GLU A 465 -2.12 1.84 -13.44
C GLU A 465 -3.40 2.08 -12.65
N GLN A 466 -3.40 3.06 -11.74
CA GLN A 466 -4.57 3.40 -10.93
C GLN A 466 -5.73 3.90 -11.78
N MET A 467 -5.47 4.77 -12.76
CA MET A 467 -6.47 5.21 -13.74
C MET A 467 -7.11 4.02 -14.45
N GLY A 468 -6.30 3.04 -14.84
CA GLY A 468 -6.76 1.83 -15.52
C GLY A 468 -7.67 0.97 -14.66
N VAL A 469 -7.32 0.77 -13.40
CA VAL A 469 -8.14 0.00 -12.45
C VAL A 469 -9.49 0.70 -12.19
N THR A 470 -9.49 2.02 -12.02
CA THR A 470 -10.74 2.78 -11.87
C THR A 470 -11.63 2.63 -13.10
N LEU A 471 -11.07 2.73 -14.32
CA LEU A 471 -11.83 2.55 -15.55
C LEU A 471 -12.39 1.13 -15.69
N GLN A 472 -11.57 0.10 -15.43
CA GLN A 472 -11.99 -1.30 -15.48
C GLN A 472 -13.15 -1.57 -14.51
N ASN A 473 -13.04 -1.08 -13.28
CA ASN A 473 -14.02 -1.31 -12.22
C ASN A 473 -15.39 -0.67 -12.48
N THR A 474 -15.39 0.45 -13.21
CA THR A 474 -16.59 1.26 -13.50
C THR A 474 -17.20 0.96 -14.86
N ALA A 475 -16.55 0.08 -15.64
CA ALA A 475 -17.00 -0.27 -16.98
C ALA A 475 -18.21 -1.21 -16.97
N TYR A 476 -19.20 -0.87 -17.81
CA TYR A 476 -20.30 -1.76 -18.20
C TYR A 476 -19.87 -2.72 -19.32
N SER A 477 -18.93 -2.29 -20.17
CA SER A 477 -18.48 -3.06 -21.33
C SER A 477 -17.60 -4.21 -20.89
N VAL A 478 -17.99 -5.43 -21.27
CA VAL A 478 -17.16 -6.65 -21.10
C VAL A 478 -15.81 -6.49 -21.80
N ASN A 479 -15.73 -5.73 -22.91
CA ASN A 479 -14.45 -5.49 -23.59
C ASN A 479 -13.50 -4.65 -22.72
N ILE A 480 -14.01 -3.62 -22.04
CA ILE A 480 -13.18 -2.81 -21.14
C ILE A 480 -12.85 -3.59 -19.86
N LYS A 481 -13.85 -4.28 -19.28
CA LYS A 481 -13.72 -4.93 -17.97
C LYS A 481 -12.90 -6.22 -18.00
N GLU A 482 -13.18 -7.11 -18.95
CA GLU A 482 -12.59 -8.45 -19.03
C GLU A 482 -11.50 -8.56 -20.08
N ARG A 483 -11.67 -7.89 -21.23
CA ARG A 483 -10.64 -7.89 -22.29
C ARG A 483 -9.60 -6.79 -22.12
N LEU A 484 -9.78 -5.91 -21.13
CA LEU A 484 -8.89 -4.78 -20.85
C LEU A 484 -8.65 -3.90 -22.10
N ASP A 485 -9.70 -3.70 -22.88
CA ASP A 485 -9.66 -2.93 -24.13
C ASP A 485 -9.76 -1.42 -23.85
N PHE A 486 -8.77 -0.94 -23.11
CA PHE A 486 -8.54 0.46 -22.81
C PHE A 486 -7.06 0.69 -22.56
N SER A 487 -6.58 1.94 -22.64
CA SER A 487 -5.24 2.29 -22.17
C SER A 487 -5.26 3.56 -21.33
N CYS A 488 -4.30 3.70 -20.42
CA CYS A 488 -4.12 4.85 -19.54
C CYS A 488 -2.65 5.28 -19.55
N ALA A 489 -2.43 6.59 -19.68
CA ALA A 489 -1.08 7.14 -19.77
C ALA A 489 -1.02 8.58 -19.25
N VAL A 490 0.18 8.95 -18.80
CA VAL A 490 0.54 10.29 -18.31
C VAL A 490 1.51 10.91 -19.31
N PHE A 491 1.29 12.18 -19.64
CA PHE A 491 2.05 12.94 -20.63
C PHE A 491 2.57 14.24 -20.02
N ASP A 492 3.70 14.71 -20.54
CA ASP A 492 4.27 15.99 -20.15
C ASP A 492 3.55 17.17 -20.82
N ARG A 493 3.97 18.40 -20.51
CA ARG A 493 3.39 19.63 -21.07
C ARG A 493 3.46 19.75 -22.59
N THR A 494 4.29 18.95 -23.25
CA THR A 494 4.47 18.93 -24.71
C THR A 494 3.69 17.81 -25.39
N GLY A 495 3.09 16.91 -24.62
CA GLY A 495 2.40 15.72 -25.13
C GLY A 495 3.32 14.50 -25.27
N ALA A 496 4.55 14.56 -24.75
CA ALA A 496 5.44 13.40 -24.74
C ALA A 496 5.02 12.42 -23.64
N LEU A 497 5.06 11.13 -23.95
CA LEU A 497 4.70 10.06 -23.02
C LEU A 497 5.68 10.01 -21.85
N VAL A 498 5.16 10.09 -20.62
CA VAL A 498 5.95 9.98 -19.38
C VAL A 498 5.83 8.58 -18.78
N ALA A 499 4.60 8.06 -18.69
CA ALA A 499 4.32 6.74 -18.14
C ALA A 499 3.04 6.16 -18.73
N ASN A 500 2.93 4.84 -18.76
CA ASN A 500 1.74 4.16 -19.24
C ASN A 500 1.51 2.85 -18.50
N ALA A 501 0.25 2.49 -18.32
CA ALA A 501 -0.09 1.16 -17.82
C ALA A 501 0.07 0.11 -18.95
N PRO A 502 0.35 -1.16 -18.60
CA PRO A 502 0.55 -2.24 -19.56
C PRO A 502 -0.79 -2.68 -20.16
N HIS A 503 -1.25 -1.96 -21.17
CA HIS A 503 -2.48 -2.24 -21.89
C HIS A 503 -2.23 -2.36 -23.41
N MET A 504 -3.29 -2.26 -24.21
CA MET A 504 -3.28 -2.43 -25.67
C MET A 504 -2.20 -1.57 -26.36
N PRO A 505 -1.17 -2.17 -26.99
CA PRO A 505 -0.06 -1.44 -27.61
C PRO A 505 -0.47 -0.44 -28.70
N VAL A 506 -1.57 -0.73 -29.41
CA VAL A 506 -2.11 0.12 -30.48
C VAL A 506 -2.57 1.49 -29.96
N HIS A 507 -3.11 1.56 -28.75
CA HIS A 507 -3.50 2.82 -28.12
C HIS A 507 -2.26 3.64 -27.74
N LEU A 508 -1.23 3.00 -27.20
CA LEU A 508 -0.03 3.68 -26.72
C LEU A 508 0.74 4.38 -27.83
N GLY A 509 0.78 3.78 -29.03
CA GLY A 509 1.43 4.37 -30.20
C GLY A 509 0.67 5.55 -30.84
N SER A 510 -0.52 5.91 -30.35
CA SER A 510 -1.38 6.94 -30.94
C SER A 510 -1.84 8.03 -29.96
N MET A 511 -1.80 7.75 -28.65
CA MET A 511 -2.18 8.70 -27.61
C MET A 511 -1.28 9.94 -27.51
N ASP A 512 0.02 9.83 -27.81
CA ASP A 512 0.93 10.97 -27.85
C ASP A 512 0.45 12.03 -28.85
N ARG A 513 0.07 11.60 -30.07
CA ARG A 513 -0.49 12.46 -31.12
C ARG A 513 -1.85 13.05 -30.77
N SER A 514 -2.64 12.29 -30.02
CA SER A 514 -3.92 12.75 -29.48
C SER A 514 -3.73 13.94 -28.54
N VAL A 515 -2.83 13.80 -27.57
CA VAL A 515 -2.52 14.84 -26.58
C VAL A 515 -1.84 16.04 -27.23
N GLU A 516 -0.86 15.83 -28.11
CA GLU A 516 -0.23 16.90 -28.89
C GLU A 516 -1.26 17.71 -29.68
N THR A 517 -2.27 17.04 -30.26
CA THR A 517 -3.33 17.72 -31.02
C THR A 517 -4.23 18.55 -30.12
N ILE A 518 -4.62 18.05 -28.95
CA ILE A 518 -5.39 18.84 -27.98
C ILE A 518 -4.61 20.07 -27.54
N ILE A 519 -3.34 19.92 -27.21
CA ILE A 519 -2.47 21.04 -26.82
C ILE A 519 -2.41 22.08 -27.94
N ARG A 520 -2.19 21.63 -29.19
CA ARG A 520 -2.09 22.51 -30.35
C ARG A 520 -3.39 23.27 -30.63
N LEU A 521 -4.53 22.59 -30.61
CA LEU A 521 -5.82 23.17 -30.98
C LEU A 521 -6.39 24.09 -29.89
N ASN A 522 -6.02 23.88 -28.64
CA ASN A 522 -6.51 24.64 -27.49
C ASN A 522 -5.41 25.50 -26.85
N SER A 523 -4.31 25.75 -27.56
CA SER A 523 -3.17 26.50 -27.04
C SER A 523 -3.60 27.88 -26.51
N GLY A 524 -3.33 28.13 -25.22
CA GLY A 524 -3.71 29.36 -24.53
C GLY A 524 -5.13 29.39 -23.98
N ASP A 525 -5.91 28.31 -24.12
CA ASP A 525 -7.32 28.21 -23.73
C ASP A 525 -7.62 26.86 -23.03
N ILE A 526 -6.69 26.41 -22.16
CA ILE A 526 -6.85 25.20 -21.33
C ILE A 526 -6.92 25.63 -19.87
N HIS A 527 -7.99 25.25 -19.17
CA HIS A 527 -8.29 25.68 -17.81
C HIS A 527 -8.46 24.49 -16.85
N PRO A 528 -8.27 24.71 -15.54
CA PRO A 528 -8.60 23.72 -14.52
C PRO A 528 -10.06 23.26 -14.63
N GLY A 529 -10.26 21.94 -14.70
CA GLY A 529 -11.59 21.32 -14.83
C GLY A 529 -12.01 21.00 -16.26
N ASP A 530 -11.25 21.43 -17.27
CA ASP A 530 -11.52 21.05 -18.66
C ASP A 530 -11.30 19.54 -18.87
N VAL A 531 -12.11 18.94 -19.73
CA VAL A 531 -11.94 17.56 -20.19
C VAL A 531 -12.14 17.53 -21.70
N PHE A 532 -11.13 17.09 -22.43
CA PHE A 532 -11.16 17.01 -23.90
C PHE A 532 -11.41 15.58 -24.33
N ALA A 533 -12.22 15.40 -25.37
CA ALA A 533 -12.44 14.10 -25.99
C ALA A 533 -12.12 14.20 -27.48
N LEU A 534 -11.42 13.20 -28.01
CA LEU A 534 -11.17 13.05 -29.44
C LEU A 534 -11.38 11.61 -29.88
N ASN A 535 -11.83 11.43 -31.11
CA ASN A 535 -11.91 10.14 -31.79
C ASN A 535 -11.46 10.23 -33.25
N ALA A 536 -10.72 11.30 -33.58
CA ALA A 536 -10.29 11.60 -34.94
C ALA A 536 -9.04 10.78 -35.29
N PRO A 537 -9.13 9.77 -36.19
CA PRO A 537 -8.02 8.85 -36.42
C PRO A 537 -6.77 9.54 -36.99
N TYR A 538 -6.98 10.56 -37.83
CA TYR A 538 -5.90 11.36 -38.41
C TYR A 538 -5.15 12.23 -37.39
N ASN A 539 -5.68 12.37 -36.18
CA ASN A 539 -5.15 13.22 -35.11
C ASN A 539 -4.74 12.41 -33.87
N GLY A 540 -4.41 11.13 -34.04
CA GLY A 540 -3.98 10.25 -32.95
C GLY A 540 -5.08 9.34 -32.40
N GLY A 541 -6.30 9.38 -32.92
CA GLY A 541 -7.26 8.29 -32.68
C GLY A 541 -6.82 7.00 -33.39
N THR A 542 -7.17 5.85 -32.83
CA THR A 542 -6.95 4.54 -33.46
C THR A 542 -8.03 4.21 -34.49
N HIS A 543 -9.29 4.34 -34.11
CA HIS A 543 -10.45 4.25 -35.00
C HIS A 543 -11.66 4.97 -34.43
N LEU A 544 -12.70 5.16 -35.23
CA LEU A 544 -13.90 5.94 -34.86
C LEU A 544 -14.57 5.54 -33.54
N PRO A 545 -14.69 4.24 -33.19
CA PRO A 545 -15.22 3.81 -31.89
C PRO A 545 -14.36 4.14 -30.65
N ASP A 546 -13.07 4.46 -30.85
CA ASP A 546 -12.16 4.72 -29.73
C ASP A 546 -12.14 6.21 -29.42
N ILE A 547 -12.36 6.54 -28.15
CA ILE A 547 -12.42 7.93 -27.70
C ILE A 547 -11.28 8.19 -26.73
N THR A 548 -10.28 8.96 -27.13
CA THR A 548 -9.27 9.44 -26.20
C THR A 548 -9.82 10.62 -25.40
N VAL A 549 -9.96 10.44 -24.09
CA VAL A 549 -10.31 11.48 -23.12
C VAL A 549 -9.03 11.97 -22.45
N VAL A 550 -8.81 13.28 -22.45
CA VAL A 550 -7.61 13.92 -21.89
C VAL A 550 -8.02 14.98 -20.87
N THR A 551 -7.48 14.85 -19.66
CA THR A 551 -7.68 15.80 -18.56
C THR A 551 -6.34 16.49 -18.25
N PRO A 552 -6.26 17.83 -18.38
CA PRO A 552 -5.11 18.61 -17.97
C PRO A 552 -5.00 18.65 -16.44
N VAL A 553 -3.77 18.53 -15.94
CA VAL A 553 -3.43 18.60 -14.52
C VAL A 553 -2.56 19.83 -14.28
N PHE A 554 -3.03 20.73 -13.41
CA PHE A 554 -2.35 21.97 -13.07
C PHE A 554 -1.69 21.85 -11.71
N ALA A 555 -0.42 22.28 -11.58
CA ALA A 555 0.19 22.49 -10.27
C ALA A 555 -0.39 23.79 -9.66
N SER A 556 -0.87 23.75 -8.42
CA SER A 556 -1.20 24.99 -7.71
C SER A 556 0.09 25.78 -7.44
N ALA A 557 0.06 27.09 -7.64
CA ALA A 557 1.17 27.97 -7.31
C ALA A 557 1.56 27.89 -5.80
N ASP A 558 0.64 27.46 -4.93
CA ASP A 558 0.88 27.28 -3.49
C ASP A 558 1.71 26.03 -3.15
N LEU A 559 1.84 25.08 -4.08
CA LEU A 559 2.76 23.93 -3.92
C LEU A 559 4.22 24.28 -4.27
N ILE A 560 4.45 25.50 -4.80
CA ILE A 560 5.77 26.10 -5.02
C ILE A 560 5.69 27.58 -4.60
N SER A 561 5.52 27.86 -3.30
CA SER A 561 5.72 29.22 -2.79
C SER A 561 6.65 29.23 -1.58
N PRO A 562 7.67 30.10 -1.54
CA PRO A 562 8.41 30.37 -0.32
C PRO A 562 7.45 31.02 0.69
N LEU A 563 7.27 30.36 1.84
CA LEU A 563 6.94 30.91 3.15
C LEU A 563 5.98 32.12 3.18
N GLU A 564 4.78 31.90 3.72
CA GLU A 564 4.05 32.72 4.73
C GLU A 564 2.52 32.75 4.48
N GLY A 565 1.74 32.49 5.54
CA GLY A 565 0.41 33.12 5.71
C GLY A 565 -0.86 32.26 5.52
N GLU A 566 -1.35 31.74 6.65
CA GLU A 566 -2.76 31.56 7.07
C GLU A 566 -3.79 30.77 6.24
N MET A 567 -4.37 29.76 6.91
CA MET A 567 -5.61 29.08 6.56
C MET A 567 -6.83 30.00 6.68
N ALA A 568 -7.76 29.94 5.71
CA ALA A 568 -9.17 30.20 5.96
C ALA A 568 -10.08 29.43 5.00
N ALA A 569 -10.91 28.55 5.56
CA ALA A 569 -11.99 27.86 4.87
C ALA A 569 -13.18 28.81 4.60
N LYS A 570 -13.78 28.73 3.41
CA LYS A 570 -15.16 29.20 3.17
C LYS A 570 -15.85 28.40 2.07
N ARG A 571 -16.99 27.79 2.42
CA ARG A 571 -18.01 27.30 1.47
C ARG A 571 -18.71 28.48 0.78
N PRO A 572 -19.31 28.27 -0.40
CA PRO A 572 -20.63 28.84 -0.61
C PRO A 572 -21.65 27.90 -1.27
N GLU A 573 -22.90 28.23 -0.95
CA GLU A 573 -24.18 27.63 -1.29
C GLU A 573 -24.67 27.98 -2.72
N GLY A 574 -25.48 27.10 -3.31
CA GLY A 574 -26.83 27.41 -3.83
C GLY A 574 -27.09 28.37 -5.01
N VAL A 575 -27.45 27.78 -6.16
CA VAL A 575 -28.60 28.06 -7.07
C VAL A 575 -28.63 29.30 -8.02
N LEU A 576 -28.65 28.95 -9.34
CA LEU A 576 -29.33 29.50 -10.55
C LEU A 576 -29.41 31.02 -10.83
N SER A 577 -28.90 31.44 -12.00
CA SER A 577 -29.71 31.92 -13.17
C SER A 577 -28.82 32.48 -14.29
N GLY A 578 -29.27 32.32 -15.54
CA GLY A 578 -28.48 32.52 -16.75
C GLY A 578 -28.18 33.96 -17.18
N GLY A 579 -27.36 34.08 -18.22
CA GLY A 579 -27.09 35.33 -18.92
C GLY A 579 -25.69 35.35 -19.52
N THR A 580 -25.59 35.03 -20.81
CA THR A 580 -24.41 35.24 -21.64
C THR A 580 -23.99 36.71 -21.64
N THR A 581 -22.74 37.01 -21.27
CA THR A 581 -21.94 38.10 -21.86
C THR A 581 -20.47 37.93 -21.47
N ARG A 582 -19.62 37.80 -22.49
CA ARG A 582 -18.17 37.60 -22.40
C ARG A 582 -17.51 38.98 -22.42
N THR A 583 -16.77 39.35 -21.38
CA THR A 583 -15.83 40.49 -21.39
C THR A 583 -14.41 39.96 -21.24
N PRO A 584 -13.43 40.49 -21.98
CA PRO A 584 -12.10 39.90 -22.05
C PRO A 584 -11.31 40.22 -20.78
N ARG A 585 -10.79 39.20 -20.12
CA ARG A 585 -9.70 39.36 -19.15
C ARG A 585 -8.41 38.83 -19.76
N THR A 586 -7.42 39.69 -19.69
CA THR A 586 -6.03 39.56 -20.11
C THR A 586 -5.41 38.24 -19.68
N ALA A 587 -4.72 37.59 -20.62
CA ALA A 587 -3.96 36.36 -20.41
C ALA A 587 -2.98 36.48 -19.24
N ALA A 588 -3.13 35.60 -18.26
CA ALA A 588 -2.09 35.27 -17.30
C ALA A 588 -1.39 33.99 -17.76
N ALA A 589 -0.07 33.94 -17.62
CA ALA A 589 0.78 32.86 -18.09
C ALA A 589 0.39 31.50 -17.48
N THR A 590 0.40 30.47 -18.32
CA THR A 590 0.15 29.07 -17.99
C THR A 590 1.11 28.60 -16.87
N PRO A 591 0.61 28.10 -15.73
CA PRO A 591 1.44 27.42 -14.75
C PRO A 591 1.99 26.10 -15.32
N SER A 592 3.07 25.56 -14.77
CA SER A 592 3.57 24.23 -15.15
C SER A 592 2.52 23.15 -14.89
N GLY A 593 2.18 22.35 -15.90
CA GLY A 593 1.18 21.28 -15.81
C GLY A 593 1.52 20.09 -16.72
N GLY A 594 0.91 18.94 -16.44
CA GLY A 594 0.99 17.70 -17.24
C GLY A 594 -0.42 17.23 -17.65
N PHE A 595 -0.53 16.16 -18.44
CA PHE A 595 -1.82 15.64 -18.92
C PHE A 595 -2.01 14.16 -18.55
N ALA A 596 -3.24 13.78 -18.23
CA ALA A 596 -3.66 12.38 -18.08
C ALA A 596 -4.61 12.02 -19.22
N ALA A 597 -4.38 10.90 -19.91
CA ALA A 597 -5.23 10.45 -21.00
C ALA A 597 -5.72 9.00 -20.81
N THR A 598 -6.97 8.75 -21.21
CA THR A 598 -7.60 7.43 -21.27
C THR A 598 -8.23 7.21 -22.65
N SER A 599 -8.11 6.02 -23.23
CA SER A 599 -8.86 5.65 -24.45
C SER A 599 -9.64 4.37 -24.19
N PRO A 600 -10.96 4.41 -24.02
CA PRO A 600 -11.81 3.24 -23.96
C PRO A 600 -12.33 2.89 -25.37
N SER A 601 -12.36 1.60 -25.71
CA SER A 601 -13.08 1.13 -26.89
C SER A 601 -14.56 0.90 -26.57
N ARG A 602 -15.46 1.35 -27.46
CA ARG A 602 -16.85 0.86 -27.47
C ARG A 602 -16.93 -0.35 -28.39
N GLY A 603 -17.06 -1.53 -27.78
CA GLY A 603 -17.54 -2.73 -28.49
C GLY A 603 -19.02 -2.59 -28.82
N GLU A 604 -19.40 -2.99 -30.04
CA GLU A 604 -20.79 -3.18 -30.47
C GLU A 604 -21.51 -4.29 -29.69
#